data_AF-A0A7J5EXT8-F1
#
_entry.id   AF-A0A7J5EXT8-F1
#
_cell.length_a   1.000
_cell.length_b   1.000
_cell.length_c   1.000
_cell.angle_alpha   90.00
_cell.angle_beta   90.00
_cell.angle_gamma   90.00
#
_symmetry.space_group_name_H-M   'P 1'
#
loop_
_entity.id
_entity.type
_entity.pdbx_description
1 polymer ?
#
loop_
_entity_poly.entity_id
_entity_poly.type
_entity_poly.pdbx_seq_one_letter_code
_entity_poly.pdbx_strand_id
1 'polypeptide(L)'
;MRRIALLAIPAVLGLVAGSARAECAMPGPALFPDAEVVPPAPVLYRFELAWTDPPPLRVEGAQGPVPFTVTDVSATDAVRVQEIRVAATRGSFTVHGGAYEAPVTYRIDAAWRRPAAAPVVEGVSWVEDAWTCSHSRGLVIEARGPGVVAFRAEWGGGAASAIVPPNDGYFWKMMGGERDPAALRAFLGHPDCVANLIPERLIGRKDVRLFARYADGSEVEVELPRAAAQPETQTQPETQTQPQTQTQPQTEREPESPGGATWRIAVGML
;
A
#
# COMPACT_ATOMS: atom_id res chain seq x y z
N MET A 1 -50.59 -43.46 -3.75
CA MET A 1 -50.45 -42.00 -3.59
C MET A 1 -49.40 -41.74 -2.51
N ARG A 2 -48.17 -41.37 -2.88
CA ARG A 2 -47.08 -41.05 -1.94
C ARG A 2 -46.84 -39.54 -1.97
N ARG A 3 -47.01 -38.87 -0.83
CA ARG A 3 -46.66 -37.45 -0.64
C ARG A 3 -45.18 -37.38 -0.27
N ILE A 4 -44.38 -36.71 -1.10
CA ILE A 4 -42.99 -36.36 -0.79
C ILE A 4 -43.03 -34.96 -0.19
N ALA A 5 -42.65 -34.85 1.08
CA ALA A 5 -42.45 -33.57 1.74
C ALA A 5 -41.03 -33.06 1.41
N LEU A 6 -40.94 -31.94 0.70
CA LEU A 6 -39.67 -31.20 0.57
C LEU A 6 -39.42 -30.44 1.88
N LEU A 7 -38.35 -30.80 2.58
CA LEU A 7 -37.75 -29.96 3.62
C LEU A 7 -36.99 -28.82 2.93
N ALA A 8 -37.42 -27.58 3.15
CA ALA A 8 -36.63 -26.39 2.83
C ALA A 8 -35.61 -26.17 3.95
N ILE A 9 -34.32 -26.29 3.63
CA ILE A 9 -33.23 -25.95 4.55
C ILE A 9 -33.00 -24.43 4.45
N PRO A 10 -33.10 -23.67 5.55
CA PRO A 10 -32.76 -22.25 5.52
C PRO A 10 -31.25 -22.09 5.32
N ALA A 11 -30.87 -21.42 4.23
CA ALA A 11 -29.50 -21.00 3.98
C ALA A 11 -29.17 -19.88 4.98
N VAL A 12 -28.39 -20.21 6.01
CA VAL A 12 -27.79 -19.22 6.90
C VAL A 12 -26.65 -18.54 6.12
N LEU A 13 -26.92 -17.35 5.57
CA LEU A 13 -25.85 -16.46 5.13
C LEU A 13 -25.07 -16.01 6.36
N GLY A 14 -23.94 -16.68 6.64
CA GLY A 14 -22.95 -16.16 7.57
C GLY A 14 -22.34 -14.89 6.98
N LEU A 15 -22.62 -13.74 7.59
CA LEU A 15 -21.81 -12.54 7.45
C LEU A 15 -20.42 -12.87 8.03
N VAL A 16 -19.49 -13.26 7.17
CA VAL A 16 -18.07 -13.26 7.53
C VAL A 16 -17.68 -11.80 7.58
N ALA A 17 -17.59 -11.24 8.79
CA ALA A 17 -16.94 -9.94 8.98
C ALA A 17 -15.52 -10.08 8.42
N GLY A 18 -15.21 -9.35 7.35
CA GLY A 18 -13.86 -9.29 6.81
C GLY A 18 -12.92 -8.86 7.93
N SER A 19 -11.90 -9.65 8.19
CA SER A 19 -10.82 -9.28 9.11
C SER A 19 -10.25 -7.93 8.68
N ALA A 20 -10.17 -6.98 9.61
CA ALA A 20 -9.50 -5.70 9.39
C ALA A 20 -8.09 -5.97 8.86
N ARG A 21 -7.79 -5.41 7.69
CA ARG A 21 -6.50 -5.46 6.99
C ARG A 21 -5.53 -4.38 7.46
N ALA A 22 -6.00 -3.40 8.23
CA ALA A 22 -5.11 -2.48 8.92
C ALA A 22 -4.37 -3.28 10.01
N GLU A 23 -3.07 -3.50 9.81
CA GLU A 23 -2.21 -4.21 10.75
C GLU A 23 -1.38 -3.19 11.53
N CYS A 24 -0.59 -3.59 12.52
CA CYS A 24 0.45 -2.70 13.04
C CYS A 24 1.71 -2.99 12.23
N ALA A 25 2.01 -2.19 11.21
CA ALA A 25 3.26 -2.30 10.47
C ALA A 25 4.36 -1.41 11.07
N MET A 26 5.57 -1.94 11.21
CA MET A 26 6.76 -1.12 11.36
C MET A 26 7.51 -1.11 10.02
N PRO A 27 7.72 0.05 9.39
CA PRO A 27 8.55 0.13 8.20
C PRO A 27 9.98 -0.21 8.59
N GLY A 28 10.52 -1.21 7.90
CA GLY A 28 11.95 -1.39 7.80
C GLY A 28 12.41 -0.72 6.51
N PRO A 29 13.62 -0.16 6.46
CA PRO A 29 14.14 0.19 5.16
C PRO A 29 14.30 -1.08 4.32
N ALA A 30 14.19 -0.88 3.01
CA ALA A 30 14.26 -1.95 2.03
C ALA A 30 15.11 -1.51 0.85
N LEU A 31 16.04 -2.38 0.44
CA LEU A 31 16.84 -2.23 -0.76
C LEU A 31 16.31 -3.15 -1.88
N PHE A 32 16.08 -2.58 -3.06
CA PHE A 32 15.62 -3.30 -4.24
C PHE A 32 16.58 -3.14 -5.42
N PRO A 33 16.71 -4.14 -6.32
CA PRO A 33 16.04 -5.44 -6.28
C PRO A 33 16.45 -6.26 -5.06
N ASP A 34 15.53 -7.10 -4.59
CA ASP A 34 15.81 -8.17 -3.62
C ASP A 34 16.41 -9.42 -4.30
N ALA A 35 16.87 -9.27 -5.54
CA ALA A 35 17.42 -10.35 -6.35
C ALA A 35 18.94 -10.43 -6.19
N GLU A 36 19.48 -11.65 -6.17
CA GLU A 36 20.94 -11.87 -6.12
C GLU A 36 21.66 -11.45 -7.41
N VAL A 37 20.95 -11.28 -8.53
CA VAL A 37 21.53 -11.06 -9.86
C VAL A 37 21.00 -9.79 -10.51
N VAL A 38 21.92 -8.96 -11.01
CA VAL A 38 21.63 -7.63 -11.59
C VAL A 38 22.41 -7.41 -12.89
N PRO A 39 21.97 -6.47 -13.76
CA PRO A 39 22.72 -6.10 -14.96
C PRO A 39 24.01 -5.35 -14.64
N PRO A 40 24.91 -5.17 -15.63
CA PRO A 40 25.98 -4.18 -15.56
C PRO A 40 25.42 -2.78 -15.34
N ALA A 41 26.10 -2.01 -14.50
CA ALA A 41 25.73 -0.66 -14.10
C ALA A 41 24.29 -0.54 -13.54
N PRO A 42 23.91 -1.32 -12.51
CA PRO A 42 22.53 -1.44 -12.11
C PRO A 42 22.01 -0.19 -11.38
N VAL A 43 20.69 -0.03 -11.45
CA VAL A 43 19.89 0.91 -10.66
C VAL A 43 19.21 0.16 -9.53
N LEU A 44 19.41 0.63 -8.31
CA LEU A 44 18.81 0.12 -7.09
C LEU A 44 17.89 1.18 -6.48
N TYR A 45 16.94 0.77 -5.65
CA TYR A 45 16.10 1.68 -4.85
C TYR A 45 16.22 1.37 -3.38
N ARG A 46 16.46 2.41 -2.59
CA ARG A 46 16.43 2.34 -1.13
C ARG A 46 15.21 3.11 -0.64
N PHE A 47 14.32 2.43 0.08
CA PHE A 47 13.16 3.03 0.75
C PHE A 47 13.45 3.11 2.23
N GLU A 48 13.29 4.29 2.84
CA GLU A 48 13.60 4.54 4.24
C GLU A 48 12.59 5.51 4.86
N LEU A 49 12.49 5.55 6.18
CA LEU A 49 11.73 6.58 6.86
C LEU A 49 12.43 7.93 6.77
N ALA A 50 11.68 8.97 6.40
CA ALA A 50 12.25 10.30 6.16
C ALA A 50 12.74 10.98 7.45
N TRP A 51 12.15 10.66 8.61
CA TRP A 51 12.51 11.22 9.92
C TRP A 51 13.68 10.49 10.62
N THR A 52 14.26 9.48 9.97
CA THR A 52 15.48 8.83 10.46
C THR A 52 16.67 9.26 9.63
N ASP A 53 17.80 9.54 10.28
CA ASP A 53 19.05 9.77 9.57
C ASP A 53 19.50 8.44 8.94
N PRO A 54 19.63 8.37 7.61
CA PRO A 54 20.01 7.12 7.00
C PRO A 54 21.48 6.82 7.29
N PRO A 55 21.83 5.54 7.54
CA PRO A 55 23.22 5.17 7.66
C PRO A 55 23.99 5.51 6.37
N PRO A 56 25.29 5.84 6.47
CA PRO A 56 26.11 6.11 5.30
C PRO A 56 26.06 4.93 4.32
N LEU A 57 25.66 5.21 3.08
CA LEU A 57 25.65 4.23 2.01
C LEU A 57 27.09 3.95 1.57
N ARG A 58 27.47 2.67 1.47
CA ARG A 58 28.74 2.24 0.87
C ARG A 58 28.48 1.12 -0.11
N VAL A 59 29.24 1.10 -1.21
CA VAL A 59 29.21 0.01 -2.18
C VAL A 59 30.63 -0.53 -2.32
N GLU A 60 30.80 -1.81 -2.00
CA GLU A 60 32.11 -2.47 -1.93
C GLU A 60 32.14 -3.62 -2.93
N GLY A 61 33.13 -3.64 -3.81
CA GLY A 61 33.40 -4.73 -4.73
C GLY A 61 34.58 -5.57 -4.26
N ALA A 62 34.88 -6.65 -4.97
CA ALA A 62 36.01 -7.52 -4.64
C ALA A 62 37.38 -6.81 -4.64
N GLN A 63 37.51 -5.69 -5.36
CA GLN A 63 38.74 -4.91 -5.47
C GLN A 63 38.72 -3.61 -4.65
N GLY A 64 37.71 -3.42 -3.79
CA GLY A 64 37.54 -2.20 -2.99
C GLY A 64 36.28 -1.40 -3.37
N PRO A 65 36.22 -0.11 -3.00
CA PRO A 65 35.03 0.72 -3.20
C PRO A 65 34.61 0.80 -4.67
N VAL A 66 33.31 0.66 -4.91
CA VAL A 66 32.68 0.81 -6.23
C VAL A 66 32.05 2.20 -6.31
N PRO A 67 32.30 2.99 -7.37
CA PRO A 67 31.64 4.28 -7.55
C PRO A 67 30.12 4.13 -7.70
N PHE A 68 29.37 5.04 -7.10
CA PHE A 68 27.92 5.11 -7.27
C PHE A 68 27.42 6.55 -7.15
N THR A 69 26.23 6.83 -7.64
CA THR A 69 25.52 8.08 -7.41
C THR A 69 24.21 7.82 -6.69
N VAL A 70 23.78 8.78 -5.88
CA VAL A 70 22.49 8.73 -5.16
C VAL A 70 21.66 9.93 -5.59
N THR A 71 20.38 9.71 -5.87
CA THR A 71 19.41 10.77 -6.15
C THR A 71 18.16 10.53 -5.31
N ASP A 72 17.77 11.52 -4.52
CA ASP A 72 16.48 11.46 -3.82
C ASP A 72 15.36 11.62 -4.85
N VAL A 73 14.50 10.60 -4.93
CA VAL A 73 13.35 10.51 -5.84
C VAL A 73 12.03 10.42 -5.07
N SER A 74 12.06 10.74 -3.77
CA SER A 74 10.87 10.70 -2.93
C SER A 74 9.80 11.67 -3.41
N ALA A 75 8.55 11.25 -3.25
CA ALA A 75 7.38 12.09 -3.42
C ALA A 75 6.69 12.47 -2.10
N THR A 76 7.21 12.06 -0.93
CA THR A 76 6.53 12.30 0.35
C THR A 76 7.49 12.73 1.46
N ASP A 77 6.93 13.39 2.47
CA ASP A 77 7.66 13.81 3.68
C ASP A 77 7.89 12.66 4.67
N ALA A 78 7.29 11.48 4.42
CA ALA A 78 7.26 10.38 5.39
C ALA A 78 8.20 9.22 4.99
N VAL A 79 8.30 8.93 3.70
CA VAL A 79 9.25 7.94 3.15
C VAL A 79 10.25 8.64 2.27
N ARG A 80 11.54 8.44 2.50
CA ARG A 80 12.61 8.82 1.59
C ARG A 80 12.87 7.68 0.61
N VAL A 81 12.87 7.99 -0.67
CA VAL A 81 13.19 7.02 -1.73
C VAL A 81 14.44 7.52 -2.44
N GLN A 82 15.44 6.66 -2.52
CA GLN A 82 16.71 6.98 -3.16
C GLN A 82 16.96 6.05 -4.34
N GLU A 83 17.21 6.63 -5.51
CA GLU A 83 17.73 5.91 -6.67
C GLU A 83 19.26 5.85 -6.56
N ILE A 84 19.81 4.65 -6.56
CA ILE A 84 21.25 4.40 -6.45
C ILE A 84 21.72 3.81 -7.77
N ARG A 85 22.63 4.51 -8.47
CA ARG A 85 23.24 4.02 -9.72
C ARG A 85 24.65 3.55 -9.42
N VAL A 86 24.90 2.25 -9.57
CA VAL A 86 26.18 1.63 -9.24
C VAL A 86 27.01 1.49 -10.50
N ALA A 87 28.28 1.92 -10.49
CA ALA A 87 29.16 1.87 -11.67
C ALA A 87 29.91 0.54 -11.83
N ALA A 88 29.39 -0.56 -11.28
CA ALA A 88 30.01 -1.89 -11.43
C ALA A 88 29.46 -2.61 -12.67
N THR A 89 30.37 -3.09 -13.52
CA THR A 89 30.01 -3.72 -14.80
C THR A 89 30.29 -5.23 -14.87
N ARG A 90 30.94 -5.79 -13.84
CA ARG A 90 31.31 -7.21 -13.74
C ARG A 90 31.54 -7.63 -12.29
N GLY A 91 31.54 -8.93 -12.04
CA GLY A 91 31.84 -9.50 -10.72
C GLY A 91 30.66 -9.39 -9.77
N SER A 92 30.94 -9.03 -8.51
CA SER A 92 29.92 -8.80 -7.48
C SER A 92 30.24 -7.55 -6.70
N PHE A 93 29.21 -6.97 -6.09
CA PHE A 93 29.35 -5.86 -5.14
C PHE A 93 28.37 -6.05 -3.98
N THR A 94 28.73 -5.50 -2.83
CA THR A 94 27.95 -5.51 -1.60
C THR A 94 27.54 -4.09 -1.28
N VAL A 95 26.27 -3.89 -0.96
CA VAL A 95 25.72 -2.60 -0.54
C VAL A 95 25.55 -2.61 0.98
N HIS A 96 26.16 -1.63 1.64
CA HIS A 96 26.02 -1.37 3.07
C HIS A 96 25.20 -0.10 3.26
N GLY A 97 24.25 -0.09 4.19
CA GLY A 97 23.52 1.11 4.56
C GLY A 97 22.00 1.06 4.33
N GLY A 98 21.35 -0.10 4.47
CA GLY A 98 19.95 -0.12 4.90
C GLY A 98 19.92 -0.03 6.43
N ALA A 99 19.15 0.89 7.02
CA ALA A 99 19.02 0.92 8.48
C ALA A 99 18.50 -0.45 8.98
N TYR A 100 19.19 -1.11 9.90
CA TYR A 100 18.79 -2.46 10.37
C TYR A 100 18.79 -3.58 9.31
N GLU A 101 19.28 -3.35 8.08
CA GLU A 101 19.47 -4.42 7.08
C GLU A 101 20.90 -4.95 7.11
N ALA A 102 21.04 -6.27 6.99
CA ALA A 102 22.33 -6.88 6.68
C ALA A 102 22.79 -6.39 5.30
N PRO A 103 24.11 -6.24 5.07
CA PRO A 103 24.62 -5.90 3.75
C PRO A 103 24.14 -6.88 2.69
N VAL A 104 23.71 -6.37 1.53
CA VAL A 104 23.18 -7.18 0.44
C VAL A 104 24.24 -7.32 -0.64
N THR A 105 24.50 -8.54 -1.08
CA THR A 105 25.49 -8.83 -2.14
C THR A 105 24.79 -9.14 -3.44
N TYR A 106 25.19 -8.44 -4.50
CA TYR A 106 24.69 -8.60 -5.86
C TYR A 106 25.76 -9.17 -6.77
N ARG A 107 25.39 -10.12 -7.61
CA ARG A 107 26.20 -10.63 -8.71
C ARG A 107 25.79 -9.97 -10.02
N ILE A 108 26.78 -9.47 -10.77
CA ILE A 108 26.54 -8.89 -12.07
C ILE A 108 26.55 -9.99 -13.13
N ASP A 109 25.50 -10.00 -13.93
CA ASP A 109 25.37 -10.88 -15.09
C ASP A 109 25.31 -10.07 -16.39
N ALA A 110 26.32 -10.20 -17.23
CA ALA A 110 26.38 -9.53 -18.54
C ALA A 110 25.30 -10.03 -19.53
N ALA A 111 24.80 -11.25 -19.30
CA ALA A 111 23.69 -11.82 -20.06
C ALA A 111 22.32 -11.41 -19.50
N TRP A 112 22.25 -10.67 -18.39
CA TRP A 112 21.00 -10.18 -17.84
C TRP A 112 20.22 -9.40 -18.89
N ARG A 113 18.93 -9.68 -19.02
CA ARG A 113 18.00 -8.94 -19.87
C ARG A 113 16.75 -8.67 -19.08
N ARG A 114 16.22 -7.45 -19.26
CA ARG A 114 14.89 -7.10 -18.77
C ARG A 114 13.87 -8.09 -19.36
N PRO A 115 12.88 -8.55 -18.57
CA PRO A 115 11.73 -9.25 -19.10
C PRO A 115 11.10 -8.49 -20.28
N ALA A 116 10.69 -9.24 -21.30
CA ALA A 116 10.09 -8.66 -22.51
C ALA A 116 8.66 -8.15 -22.26
N ALA A 117 7.90 -8.88 -21.44
CA ALA A 117 6.53 -8.55 -21.09
C ALA A 117 6.46 -7.61 -19.88
N ALA A 118 5.48 -6.72 -19.89
CA ALA A 118 5.09 -5.96 -18.70
C ALA A 118 4.50 -6.89 -17.64
N PRO A 119 4.54 -6.50 -16.35
CA PRO A 119 3.76 -7.17 -15.32
C PRO A 119 2.27 -7.21 -15.68
N VAL A 120 1.62 -8.33 -15.37
CA VAL A 120 0.18 -8.52 -15.58
C VAL A 120 -0.53 -8.10 -14.30
N VAL A 121 -1.48 -7.17 -14.41
CA VAL A 121 -2.31 -6.77 -13.27
C VAL A 121 -3.34 -7.86 -12.99
N GLU A 122 -3.31 -8.40 -11.78
CA GLU A 122 -4.24 -9.43 -11.29
C GLU A 122 -5.45 -8.80 -10.60
N GLY A 123 -5.27 -7.62 -10.00
CA GLY A 123 -6.33 -6.92 -9.28
C GLY A 123 -6.04 -5.45 -9.03
N VAL A 124 -7.09 -4.64 -9.03
CA VAL A 124 -7.05 -3.25 -8.57
C VAL A 124 -8.18 -3.05 -7.59
N SER A 125 -7.87 -2.60 -6.38
CA SER A 125 -8.86 -2.41 -5.33
C SER A 125 -8.63 -1.14 -4.53
N TRP A 126 -9.71 -0.49 -4.13
CA TRP A 126 -9.65 0.57 -3.11
C TRP A 126 -9.69 -0.10 -1.75
N VAL A 127 -8.74 0.26 -0.88
CA VAL A 127 -8.74 -0.14 0.51
C VAL A 127 -8.96 1.10 1.35
N GLU A 128 -9.94 1.02 2.24
CA GLU A 128 -10.18 1.97 3.31
C GLU A 128 -10.55 1.18 4.55
N ASP A 129 -9.62 1.12 5.49
CA ASP A 129 -9.74 0.32 6.71
C ASP A 129 -9.02 1.02 7.86
N ALA A 130 -9.44 0.73 9.08
CA ALA A 130 -8.84 1.28 10.28
C ALA A 130 -8.91 0.25 11.41
N TRP A 131 -7.79 0.10 12.11
CA TRP A 131 -7.69 -0.75 13.28
C TRP A 131 -6.83 -0.10 14.35
N THR A 132 -7.45 0.24 15.48
CA THR A 132 -6.80 0.90 16.63
C THR A 132 -6.03 2.17 16.23
N CYS A 133 -4.69 2.12 16.15
CA CYS A 133 -3.82 3.21 15.71
C CYS A 133 -3.37 3.10 14.24
N SER A 134 -3.77 2.05 13.53
CA SER A 134 -3.49 1.85 12.11
C SER A 134 -4.66 2.26 11.25
N HIS A 135 -4.36 2.80 10.06
CA HIS A 135 -5.34 2.92 9.00
C HIS A 135 -4.70 2.60 7.66
N SER A 136 -5.48 2.04 6.76
CA SER A 136 -5.08 1.81 5.38
C SER A 136 -6.04 2.58 4.49
N ARG A 137 -5.55 3.48 3.65
CA ARG A 137 -6.34 4.26 2.70
C ARG A 137 -5.60 4.46 1.41
N GLY A 138 -6.02 3.80 0.34
CA GLY A 138 -5.39 3.95 -0.96
C GLY A 138 -5.82 2.94 -2.01
N LEU A 139 -5.22 3.07 -3.19
CA LEU A 139 -5.38 2.13 -4.29
C LEU A 139 -4.31 1.05 -4.18
N VAL A 140 -4.74 -0.22 -4.13
CA VAL A 140 -3.86 -1.39 -4.17
C VAL A 140 -3.91 -1.98 -5.57
N ILE A 141 -2.74 -2.14 -6.17
CA ILE A 141 -2.56 -2.77 -7.48
C ILE A 141 -1.75 -4.03 -7.27
N GLU A 142 -2.41 -5.17 -7.42
CA GLU A 142 -1.81 -6.50 -7.38
C GLU A 142 -1.44 -6.90 -8.80
N ALA A 143 -0.18 -7.29 -8.99
CA ALA A 143 0.34 -7.67 -10.29
C ALA A 143 1.33 -8.82 -10.16
N ARG A 144 1.64 -9.44 -11.29
CA ARG A 144 2.63 -10.50 -11.38
C ARG A 144 3.63 -10.21 -12.49
N GLY A 145 4.91 -10.25 -12.14
CA GLY A 145 5.99 -10.01 -13.09
C GLY A 145 7.36 -10.09 -12.42
N PRO A 146 8.36 -10.72 -13.06
CA PRO A 146 9.70 -10.82 -12.48
C PRO A 146 10.50 -9.53 -12.64
N GLY A 147 11.47 -9.31 -11.75
CA GLY A 147 12.55 -8.34 -11.94
C GLY A 147 12.17 -6.87 -11.81
N VAL A 148 10.93 -6.55 -11.39
CA VAL A 148 10.52 -5.18 -11.09
C VAL A 148 11.18 -4.73 -9.79
N VAL A 149 11.86 -3.59 -9.82
CA VAL A 149 12.64 -3.08 -8.67
C VAL A 149 11.93 -1.92 -7.96
N ALA A 150 10.99 -1.28 -8.65
CA ALA A 150 10.09 -0.25 -8.12
C ALA A 150 8.97 -0.01 -9.11
N PHE A 151 7.90 0.63 -8.66
CA PHE A 151 6.92 1.24 -9.55
C PHE A 151 7.04 2.76 -9.52
N ARG A 152 6.85 3.38 -10.67
CA ARG A 152 6.60 4.82 -10.79
C ARG A 152 5.12 5.02 -11.08
N ALA A 153 4.42 5.69 -10.19
CA ALA A 153 3.05 6.15 -10.42
C ALA A 153 3.07 7.60 -10.91
N GLU A 154 2.24 7.93 -11.88
CA GLU A 154 2.16 9.24 -12.52
C GLU A 154 0.71 9.71 -12.61
N TRP A 155 0.46 11.00 -12.34
CA TRP A 155 -0.86 11.62 -12.40
C TRP A 155 -0.82 12.90 -13.23
N GLY A 156 -1.98 13.32 -13.74
CA GLY A 156 -2.13 14.59 -14.46
C GLY A 156 -1.24 14.71 -15.70
N GLY A 157 -0.98 13.60 -16.39
CA GLY A 157 -0.12 13.57 -17.58
C GLY A 157 1.35 13.90 -17.31
N GLY A 158 1.88 13.53 -16.14
CA GLY A 158 3.28 13.77 -15.78
C GLY A 158 3.52 14.91 -14.81
N ALA A 159 2.48 15.67 -14.46
CA ALA A 159 2.59 16.81 -13.54
C ALA A 159 2.96 16.40 -12.10
N ALA A 160 2.64 15.17 -11.70
CA ALA A 160 3.04 14.60 -10.43
C ALA A 160 3.42 13.13 -10.61
N SER A 161 4.43 12.69 -9.87
CA SER A 161 4.83 11.28 -9.83
C SER A 161 5.32 10.85 -8.45
N ALA A 162 5.32 9.55 -8.20
CA ALA A 162 5.86 8.94 -7.00
C ALA A 162 6.52 7.60 -7.33
N ILE A 163 7.62 7.30 -6.64
CA ILE A 163 8.25 5.97 -6.68
C ILE A 163 7.78 5.19 -5.45
N VAL A 164 7.21 4.01 -5.66
CA VAL A 164 6.72 3.12 -4.61
C VAL A 164 7.42 1.76 -4.73
N PRO A 165 7.57 1.00 -3.63
CA PRO A 165 8.21 -0.30 -3.67
C PRO A 165 7.46 -1.26 -4.61
N PRO A 166 8.17 -2.25 -5.20
CA PRO A 166 7.55 -3.24 -6.08
C PRO A 166 6.59 -4.18 -5.32
N ASN A 167 6.77 -4.26 -4.00
CA ASN A 167 5.88 -4.93 -3.08
C ASN A 167 5.94 -4.17 -1.75
N ASP A 168 4.83 -3.51 -1.38
CA ASP A 168 4.77 -2.71 -0.16
C ASP A 168 4.94 -3.57 1.10
N GLY A 169 4.48 -4.82 1.10
CA GLY A 169 4.69 -5.75 2.21
C GLY A 169 6.16 -6.02 2.53
N TYR A 170 7.07 -5.86 1.55
CA TYR A 170 8.51 -6.02 1.80
C TYR A 170 9.13 -4.81 2.50
N PHE A 171 8.53 -3.63 2.35
CA PHE A 171 8.88 -2.43 3.12
C PHE A 171 8.32 -2.52 4.55
N TRP A 172 7.11 -3.04 4.70
CA TRP A 172 6.44 -3.26 5.98
C TRP A 172 6.84 -4.61 6.60
N LYS A 173 8.11 -4.76 7.00
CA LYS A 173 8.63 -5.98 7.66
C LYS A 173 7.91 -6.25 8.98
N MET A 174 6.81 -6.99 8.98
CA MET A 174 6.21 -7.45 10.24
C MET A 174 5.97 -8.95 10.36
N MET A 175 5.78 -9.73 9.29
CA MET A 175 5.49 -11.15 9.48
C MET A 175 6.22 -11.99 8.46
N GLY A 176 7.08 -12.89 8.96
CA GLY A 176 7.78 -13.89 8.15
C GLY A 176 6.80 -14.57 7.21
N GLY A 177 7.11 -14.51 5.93
CA GLY A 177 6.35 -15.13 4.85
C GLY A 177 7.32 -15.41 3.71
N GLU A 178 7.05 -16.48 2.97
CA GLU A 178 7.81 -16.79 1.76
C GLU A 178 7.65 -15.62 0.78
N ARG A 179 8.77 -15.04 0.37
CA ARG A 179 8.78 -13.95 -0.60
C ARG A 179 8.65 -14.55 -1.99
N ASP A 180 7.50 -14.38 -2.64
CA ASP A 180 7.38 -14.62 -4.08
C ASP A 180 7.97 -13.40 -4.82
N PRO A 181 9.14 -13.52 -5.48
CA PRO A 181 9.77 -12.40 -6.19
C PRO A 181 8.98 -11.96 -7.43
N ALA A 182 7.99 -12.75 -7.88
CA ALA A 182 7.10 -12.39 -8.97
C ALA A 182 5.78 -11.75 -8.48
N ALA A 183 5.44 -11.86 -7.20
CA ALA A 183 4.25 -11.23 -6.62
C ALA A 183 4.52 -9.76 -6.32
N LEU A 184 3.81 -8.88 -7.05
CA LEU A 184 3.96 -7.44 -6.96
C LEU A 184 2.71 -6.84 -6.32
N ARG A 185 2.92 -5.84 -5.47
CA ARG A 185 1.84 -5.12 -4.79
C ARG A 185 2.22 -3.66 -4.64
N ALA A 186 1.71 -2.82 -5.54
CA ALA A 186 1.90 -1.38 -5.46
C ALA A 186 0.76 -0.79 -4.63
N PHE A 187 1.12 -0.14 -3.51
CA PHE A 187 0.16 0.58 -2.68
C PHE A 187 0.29 2.09 -2.91
N LEU A 188 -0.77 2.70 -3.44
CA LEU A 188 -0.83 4.13 -3.76
C LEU A 188 -1.69 4.85 -2.71
N GLY A 189 -1.10 5.10 -1.54
CA GLY A 189 -1.75 5.80 -0.44
C GLY A 189 -1.06 5.59 0.90
N HIS A 190 -1.87 5.46 1.94
CA HIS A 190 -1.47 5.16 3.31
C HIS A 190 -1.68 3.66 3.58
N PRO A 191 -0.66 2.79 3.55
CA PRO A 191 -0.85 1.36 3.76
C PRO A 191 -1.10 0.97 5.22
N ASP A 192 -0.58 1.70 6.20
CA ASP A 192 -0.59 1.33 7.62
C ASP A 192 -0.19 2.53 8.49
N CYS A 193 -0.18 2.38 9.83
CA CYS A 193 0.21 3.26 10.94
C CYS A 193 1.18 4.42 10.71
N VAL A 194 2.03 4.38 9.69
CA VAL A 194 3.31 5.07 9.74
C VAL A 194 3.47 6.15 8.67
N ALA A 195 3.01 5.95 7.43
CA ALA A 195 3.32 6.91 6.37
C ALA A 195 2.45 6.78 5.12
N ASN A 196 2.28 7.90 4.41
CA ASN A 196 1.86 7.88 3.02
C ASN A 196 3.03 7.48 2.12
N LEU A 197 2.83 6.56 1.18
CA LEU A 197 3.81 6.21 0.13
C LEU A 197 3.77 7.18 -1.06
N ILE A 198 2.70 7.97 -1.16
CA ILE A 198 2.49 8.99 -2.20
C ILE A 198 1.99 10.30 -1.56
N PRO A 199 2.12 11.47 -2.21
CA PRO A 199 1.57 12.70 -1.67
C PRO A 199 0.08 12.56 -1.35
N GLU A 200 -0.36 13.02 -0.18
CA GLU A 200 -1.74 12.86 0.30
C GLU A 200 -2.78 13.37 -0.71
N ARG A 201 -2.49 14.50 -1.38
CA ARG A 201 -3.34 15.08 -2.43
C ARG A 201 -3.57 14.19 -3.66
N LEU A 202 -2.81 13.10 -3.82
CA LEU A 202 -2.94 12.14 -4.92
C LEU A 202 -3.72 10.89 -4.52
N ILE A 203 -3.96 10.68 -3.23
CA ILE A 203 -4.72 9.54 -2.71
C ILE A 203 -6.17 9.61 -3.24
N GLY A 204 -6.64 8.54 -3.87
CA GLY A 204 -7.98 8.45 -4.47
C GLY A 204 -8.11 8.96 -5.90
N ARG A 205 -7.03 9.52 -6.48
CA ARG A 205 -7.04 9.91 -7.89
C ARG A 205 -7.04 8.69 -8.82
N LYS A 206 -7.92 8.73 -9.83
CA LYS A 206 -8.14 7.62 -10.78
C LYS A 206 -7.36 7.75 -12.08
N ASP A 207 -6.78 8.92 -12.36
CA ASP A 207 -6.02 9.20 -13.58
C ASP A 207 -4.55 8.74 -13.48
N VAL A 208 -4.30 7.72 -12.66
CA VAL A 208 -2.95 7.20 -12.44
C VAL A 208 -2.50 6.34 -13.62
N ARG A 209 -1.24 6.54 -14.02
CA ARG A 209 -0.49 5.63 -14.88
C ARG A 209 0.60 4.98 -14.06
N LEU A 210 0.81 3.68 -14.24
CA LEU A 210 1.79 2.92 -13.48
C LEU A 210 2.88 2.42 -14.42
N PHE A 211 4.14 2.58 -14.04
CA PHE A 211 5.30 2.12 -14.79
C PHE A 211 6.14 1.20 -13.93
N ALA A 212 6.39 -0.02 -14.41
CA ALA A 212 7.33 -0.95 -13.79
C ALA A 212 8.76 -0.53 -14.14
N ARG A 213 9.60 -0.32 -13.14
CA ARG A 213 11.03 0.01 -13.32
C ARG A 213 11.88 -1.23 -13.08
N TYR A 214 12.99 -1.33 -13.80
CA TYR A 214 13.90 -2.47 -13.77
C TYR A 214 15.33 -2.07 -13.38
N ALA A 215 16.14 -3.06 -13.02
CA ALA A 215 17.50 -2.87 -12.53
C ALA A 215 18.48 -2.28 -13.57
N ASP A 216 18.13 -2.25 -14.87
CA ASP A 216 18.90 -1.54 -15.90
C ASP A 216 18.50 -0.06 -16.04
N GLY A 217 17.55 0.40 -15.22
CA GLY A 217 16.99 1.75 -15.26
C GLY A 217 15.89 1.95 -16.31
N SER A 218 15.57 0.92 -17.10
CA SER A 218 14.45 0.97 -18.04
C SER A 218 13.11 0.90 -17.31
N GLU A 219 12.05 1.30 -18.01
CA GLU A 219 10.68 1.22 -17.53
C GLU A 219 9.71 0.74 -18.62
N VAL A 220 8.59 0.18 -18.19
CA VAL A 220 7.46 -0.24 -19.04
C VAL A 220 6.16 0.18 -18.38
N GLU A 221 5.25 0.76 -19.14
CA GLU A 221 3.90 1.06 -18.65
C GLU A 221 3.14 -0.24 -18.37
N VAL A 222 2.53 -0.31 -17.20
CA VAL A 222 1.68 -1.41 -16.75
C VAL A 222 0.25 -1.07 -17.14
N GLU A 223 -0.39 -1.98 -17.87
CA GLU A 223 -1.79 -1.80 -18.25
C GLU A 223 -2.69 -2.00 -17.03
N LEU A 224 -3.26 -0.91 -16.53
CA LEU A 224 -4.28 -0.96 -15.49
C LEU A 224 -5.63 -1.28 -16.13
N PRO A 225 -6.44 -2.19 -15.55
CA PRO A 225 -7.77 -2.47 -16.05
C PRO A 225 -8.57 -1.17 -16.04
N ARG A 226 -9.08 -0.79 -17.21
CA ARG A 226 -10.06 0.30 -17.28
C ARG A 226 -11.26 -0.16 -16.48
N ALA A 227 -11.71 0.67 -15.55
CA ALA A 227 -13.00 0.46 -14.92
C ALA A 227 -14.02 0.30 -16.05
N ALA A 228 -14.55 -0.91 -16.26
CA ALA A 228 -15.73 -1.07 -17.07
C ALA A 228 -16.74 -0.09 -16.49
N ALA A 229 -17.30 0.78 -17.33
CA ALA A 229 -18.36 1.69 -16.91
C ALA A 229 -19.40 0.81 -16.19
N GLN A 230 -19.48 0.93 -14.86
CA GLN A 230 -20.52 0.25 -14.12
C GLN A 230 -21.83 0.72 -14.74
N PRO A 231 -22.75 -0.18 -15.13
CA PRO A 231 -24.09 0.27 -15.49
C PRO A 231 -24.60 1.07 -14.30
N GLU A 232 -24.98 2.33 -14.56
CA GLU A 232 -25.50 3.23 -13.57
C GLU A 232 -26.53 2.45 -12.74
N THR A 233 -26.26 2.30 -11.44
CA THR A 233 -27.22 1.72 -10.51
C THR A 233 -28.50 2.51 -10.69
N GLN A 234 -29.52 1.89 -11.29
CA GLN A 234 -30.84 2.48 -11.38
C GLN A 234 -31.29 2.79 -9.96
N THR A 235 -31.34 4.07 -9.62
CA THR A 235 -31.91 4.58 -8.39
C THR A 235 -33.30 3.97 -8.27
N GLN A 236 -33.49 3.08 -7.30
CA GLN A 236 -34.83 2.59 -6.97
C GLN A 236 -35.69 3.80 -6.59
N PRO A 237 -36.94 3.90 -7.10
CA PRO A 237 -37.83 4.99 -6.73
C PRO A 237 -38.09 4.96 -5.22
N GLU A 238 -38.00 6.14 -4.62
CA GLU A 238 -38.20 6.39 -3.20
C GLU A 238 -39.49 5.72 -2.70
N THR A 239 -39.36 4.90 -1.65
CA THR A 239 -40.50 4.35 -0.92
C THR A 239 -41.32 5.51 -0.34
N GLN A 240 -42.57 5.58 -0.78
CA GLN A 240 -43.55 6.56 -0.33
C GLN A 240 -43.71 6.55 1.19
N THR A 241 -43.62 7.76 1.76
CA THR A 241 -43.89 8.13 3.14
C THR A 241 -45.25 7.60 3.61
N GLN A 242 -45.28 6.81 4.68
CA GLN A 242 -46.53 6.50 5.39
C GLN A 242 -46.98 7.72 6.24
N PRO A 243 -48.30 8.00 6.34
CA PRO A 243 -48.79 9.12 7.15
C PRO A 243 -48.61 8.88 8.65
N GLN A 244 -48.25 9.95 9.35
CA GLN A 244 -48.17 10.02 10.80
C GLN A 244 -49.54 9.79 11.46
N THR A 245 -49.62 8.82 12.37
CA THR A 245 -50.75 8.72 13.31
C THR A 245 -50.63 9.83 14.34
N GLN A 246 -51.61 10.75 14.31
CA GLN A 246 -51.81 11.77 15.32
C GLN A 246 -52.25 11.12 16.64
N THR A 247 -51.48 11.35 17.71
CA THR A 247 -51.95 11.10 19.09
C THR A 247 -52.34 12.45 19.69
N GLN A 248 -53.60 12.55 20.12
CA GLN A 248 -54.20 13.72 20.76
C GLN A 248 -53.55 14.08 22.12
N PRO A 249 -53.66 15.34 22.56
CA PRO A 249 -53.05 15.83 23.79
C PRO A 249 -53.86 15.44 25.03
N GLN A 250 -53.18 15.00 26.09
CA GLN A 250 -53.75 14.98 27.44
C GLN A 250 -53.02 15.98 28.35
N THR A 251 -53.73 17.07 28.61
CA THR A 251 -53.95 17.79 29.87
C THR A 251 -52.88 17.69 30.97
N GLU A 252 -52.10 18.77 31.08
CA GLU A 252 -51.91 19.62 32.28
C GLU A 252 -52.20 19.00 33.67
N ARG A 253 -51.12 18.78 34.44
CA ARG A 253 -51.07 19.04 35.89
C ARG A 253 -49.66 19.48 36.30
N GLU A 254 -49.55 20.71 36.75
CA GLU A 254 -48.49 21.29 37.59
C GLU A 254 -49.11 21.61 38.97
N PRO A 255 -48.37 22.01 40.03
CA PRO A 255 -47.00 21.71 40.48
C PRO A 255 -46.99 21.10 41.91
N GLU A 256 -45.81 20.65 42.39
CA GLU A 256 -45.17 21.11 43.65
C GLU A 256 -43.93 20.24 44.03
N SER A 257 -42.74 20.81 43.80
CA SER A 257 -41.53 21.01 44.64
C SER A 257 -41.29 20.20 45.95
N PRO A 258 -40.07 20.23 46.56
CA PRO A 258 -38.70 20.00 46.06
C PRO A 258 -37.99 18.89 46.89
N GLY A 259 -37.06 18.14 46.27
CA GLY A 259 -36.24 17.16 47.00
C GLY A 259 -34.96 16.86 46.24
N GLY A 260 -33.82 17.20 46.86
CA GLY A 260 -32.55 17.38 46.16
C GLY A 260 -31.84 16.10 45.71
N ALA A 261 -30.85 16.29 44.83
CA ALA A 261 -29.70 15.41 44.72
C ALA A 261 -28.57 16.16 44.02
N THR A 262 -27.58 16.54 44.82
CA THR A 262 -26.22 16.88 44.42
C THR A 262 -25.52 15.62 43.96
N TRP A 263 -24.91 15.58 42.77
CA TRP A 263 -23.73 14.75 42.51
C TRP A 263 -22.75 15.45 41.56
N ARG A 264 -21.49 15.52 42.02
CA ARG A 264 -20.29 15.96 41.32
C ARG A 264 -19.71 14.77 40.54
N ILE A 265 -19.19 15.02 39.33
CA ILE A 265 -18.28 14.09 38.66
C ILE A 265 -16.88 14.71 38.69
N ALA A 266 -15.93 13.95 39.23
CA ALA A 266 -14.53 14.30 39.38
C ALA A 266 -13.75 14.05 38.09
N VAL A 267 -12.88 14.99 37.75
CA VAL A 267 -11.84 14.85 36.73
C VAL A 267 -10.63 14.22 37.40
N GLY A 268 -10.18 13.07 36.90
CA GLY A 268 -8.92 12.44 37.26
C GLY A 268 -7.91 12.59 36.13
N MET A 269 -6.85 13.37 36.37
CA MET A 269 -5.60 13.31 35.62
C MET A 269 -4.83 12.05 36.02
N LEU A 270 -4.32 11.32 35.02
CA LEU A 270 -3.01 10.70 35.02
C LEU A 270 -2.47 10.74 33.58
#